data_AF-R6XGF3-F1
#
_entry.id   AF-R6XGF3-F1
#
_cell.length_a   1.000
_cell.length_b   1.000
_cell.length_c   1.000
_cell.angle_alpha   90.00
_cell.angle_beta   90.00
_cell.angle_gamma   90.00
#
_symmetry.space_group_name_H-M   'P 1'
#
loop_
_entity.id
_entity.type
_entity.pdbx_description
1 polymer ?
#
loop_
_entity_poly.entity_id
_entity_poly.type
_entity_poly.pdbx_seq_one_letter_code
_entity_poly.pdbx_strand_id
1 'polypeptide(L)'
;MSIKWNFPSSDVQHSIASILSTYDTLIENNTKRIRLLEKMAENLYKEWFVRFRFPGHENVEMENGLPKGWKYVNFSNLSPILTGKKDANYASQNGKYKFFTCSKNDLVADNYSFDCFAIILAGNGDLNVKLYDGQFEAYQRTYVLSPYDVEHIYVSYYTIQSELDRLLVGAAGAVIKFLTKGMIEKIKVLLPTNDVLVRFNSIQEHNYRLRQNLKRQISLLARQRDLLLPRLMSGKLEVKEELLE
;
A
#
# COMPACT_ATOMS: atom_id res chain seq x y z
N MET A 1 29.70 -17.61 29.80
CA MET A 1 28.86 -18.63 29.14
C MET A 1 29.34 -18.72 27.69
N SER A 2 29.97 -19.82 27.28
CA SER A 2 30.48 -20.00 25.91
C SER A 2 29.38 -20.62 25.04
N ILE A 3 29.03 -19.95 23.95
CA ILE A 3 28.12 -20.50 22.93
C ILE A 3 28.93 -21.52 22.12
N LYS A 4 28.56 -22.80 22.18
CA LYS A 4 29.12 -23.83 21.30
C LYS A 4 28.41 -23.73 19.95
N TRP A 5 29.11 -23.26 18.92
CA TRP A 5 28.62 -23.21 17.55
C TRP A 5 29.26 -24.32 16.73
N ASN A 6 28.45 -25.11 16.01
CA ASN A 6 28.96 -26.12 15.10
C ASN A 6 29.18 -25.45 13.74
N PHE A 7 30.44 -25.22 13.37
CA PHE A 7 30.80 -24.50 12.14
C PHE A 7 30.86 -25.51 10.98
N PRO A 8 29.97 -25.44 9.97
CA PRO A 8 30.06 -26.33 8.81
C PRO A 8 31.34 -26.04 7.99
N SER A 9 31.70 -26.94 7.07
CA SER A 9 32.86 -26.72 6.19
C SER A 9 32.67 -25.47 5.32
N SER A 10 33.78 -24.93 4.79
CA SER A 10 33.74 -23.76 3.90
C SER A 10 32.81 -23.98 2.71
N ASP A 11 32.84 -25.15 2.08
CA ASP A 11 32.02 -25.45 0.90
C ASP A 11 30.52 -25.48 1.23
N VAL A 12 30.17 -26.04 2.39
CA VAL A 12 28.80 -26.03 2.91
C VAL A 12 28.36 -24.60 3.24
N GLN A 13 29.22 -23.77 3.83
CA GLN A 13 28.90 -22.36 4.09
C GLN A 13 28.63 -21.57 2.80
N HIS A 14 29.47 -21.73 1.77
CA HIS A 14 29.27 -21.08 0.47
C HIS A 14 27.97 -21.54 -0.18
N SER A 15 27.66 -22.83 -0.12
CA SER A 15 26.41 -23.38 -0.64
C SER A 15 25.19 -22.79 0.06
N ILE A 16 25.21 -22.74 1.40
CA ILE A 16 24.13 -22.16 2.21
C ILE A 16 23.94 -20.67 1.87
N ALA A 17 25.05 -19.92 1.76
CA ALA A 17 25.01 -18.51 1.38
C ALA A 17 24.43 -18.30 -0.04
N SER A 18 24.84 -19.12 -1.01
CA SER A 18 24.34 -19.07 -2.39
C SER A 18 22.81 -19.29 -2.43
N ILE A 19 22.31 -20.34 -1.79
CA ILE A 19 20.88 -20.64 -1.74
C ILE A 19 20.10 -19.48 -1.10
N LEU A 20 20.53 -19.00 0.07
CA LEU A 20 19.81 -17.94 0.80
C LEU A 20 19.86 -16.59 0.06
N SER A 21 21.00 -16.26 -0.57
CA SER A 21 21.14 -15.04 -1.36
C SER A 21 20.21 -15.00 -2.59
N THR A 22 19.87 -16.16 -3.15
CA THR A 22 18.87 -16.27 -4.22
C THR A 22 17.48 -15.81 -3.73
N TYR A 23 17.07 -16.23 -2.53
CA TYR A 23 15.81 -15.76 -1.93
C TYR A 23 15.82 -14.25 -1.67
N ASP A 24 16.92 -13.73 -1.11
CA ASP A 24 17.05 -12.30 -0.81
C ASP A 24 17.01 -11.46 -2.10
N THR A 25 17.65 -11.94 -3.17
CA THR A 25 17.62 -11.31 -4.49
C THR A 25 16.19 -11.25 -5.07
N LEU A 26 15.43 -12.35 -4.98
CA LEU A 26 14.04 -12.39 -5.44
C LEU A 26 13.13 -11.46 -4.63
N ILE A 27 13.32 -11.40 -3.31
CA ILE A 27 12.59 -10.48 -2.43
C ILE A 27 12.91 -9.03 -2.79
N GLU A 28 14.18 -8.70 -2.99
CA GLU A 28 14.61 -7.35 -3.35
C GLU A 28 14.05 -6.94 -4.73
N ASN A 29 14.14 -7.83 -5.72
CA ASN A 29 13.61 -7.60 -7.06
C ASN A 29 12.10 -7.36 -7.04
N ASN A 30 11.34 -8.18 -6.32
CA ASN A 30 9.90 -7.98 -6.18
C ASN A 30 9.57 -6.68 -5.43
N THR A 31 10.37 -6.30 -4.43
CA THR A 31 10.22 -5.02 -3.72
C THR A 31 10.45 -3.83 -4.66
N LYS A 32 11.49 -3.89 -5.52
CA LYS A 32 11.76 -2.88 -6.55
C LYS A 32 10.61 -2.77 -7.55
N ARG A 33 10.05 -3.91 -8.01
CA ARG A 33 8.89 -3.94 -8.91
C ARG A 33 7.66 -3.25 -8.31
N ILE A 34 7.37 -3.49 -7.03
CA ILE A 34 6.27 -2.80 -6.33
C ILE A 34 6.48 -1.28 -6.35
N ARG A 35 7.69 -0.80 -6.01
CA ARG A 35 8.00 0.65 -6.01
C ARG A 35 7.84 1.28 -7.40
N LEU A 36 8.25 0.57 -8.45
CA LEU A 36 8.06 1.04 -9.83
C LEU A 36 6.58 1.12 -10.19
N LEU A 37 5.78 0.11 -9.83
CA LEU A 37 4.34 0.10 -10.06
C LEU A 37 3.64 1.26 -9.33
N GLU A 38 4.02 1.54 -8.09
CA GLU A 38 3.49 2.68 -7.31
C GLU A 38 3.82 4.01 -7.99
N LYS A 39 5.08 4.20 -8.42
CA LYS A 39 5.51 5.41 -9.14
C LYS A 39 4.77 5.59 -10.48
N MET A 40 4.59 4.51 -11.24
CA MET A 40 3.85 4.55 -12.51
C MET A 40 2.39 4.94 -12.28
N ALA A 41 1.78 4.40 -11.23
CA ALA A 41 0.37 4.63 -10.93
C ALA A 41 0.11 6.07 -10.45
N GLU A 42 1.01 6.62 -9.63
CA GLU A 42 1.00 8.03 -9.23
C GLU A 42 1.24 8.96 -10.43
N ASN A 43 2.21 8.63 -11.29
CA ASN A 43 2.49 9.43 -12.48
C ASN A 43 1.30 9.41 -13.45
N LEU A 44 0.61 8.28 -13.62
CA LEU A 44 -0.61 8.20 -14.43
C LEU A 44 -1.67 9.17 -13.92
N TYR A 45 -1.90 9.21 -12.61
CA TYR A 45 -2.82 10.17 -12.01
C TYR A 45 -2.40 11.61 -12.31
N LYS A 46 -1.11 11.95 -12.15
CA LYS A 46 -0.58 13.29 -12.46
C LYS A 46 -0.76 13.65 -13.94
N GLU A 47 -0.48 12.73 -14.87
CA GLU A 47 -0.70 12.97 -16.29
C GLU A 47 -2.17 13.26 -16.58
N TRP A 48 -3.10 12.45 -16.05
CA TRP A 48 -4.51 12.54 -16.45
C TRP A 48 -5.27 13.64 -15.72
N PHE A 49 -5.03 13.83 -14.43
CA PHE A 49 -5.85 14.68 -13.56
C PHE A 49 -5.18 15.99 -13.16
N VAL A 50 -3.88 16.15 -13.43
CA VAL A 50 -3.14 17.41 -13.18
C VAL A 50 -2.68 18.05 -14.48
N ARG A 51 -2.18 17.24 -15.43
CA ARG A 51 -1.70 17.72 -16.73
C ARG A 51 -2.73 17.61 -17.85
N PHE A 52 -3.88 16.98 -17.58
CA PHE A 52 -4.95 16.71 -18.54
C PHE A 52 -4.49 15.97 -19.81
N ARG A 53 -3.47 15.11 -19.70
CA ARG A 53 -2.91 14.26 -20.76
C ARG A 53 -3.47 12.84 -20.69
N PHE A 54 -4.79 12.72 -20.73
CA PHE A 54 -5.48 11.43 -20.80
C PHE A 54 -5.65 10.99 -22.27
N PRO A 55 -5.88 9.69 -22.57
CA PRO A 55 -6.07 9.24 -23.94
C PRO A 55 -7.21 9.97 -24.66
N GLY A 56 -6.89 10.62 -25.80
CA GLY A 56 -7.84 11.40 -26.60
C GLY A 56 -8.05 12.85 -26.13
N HIS A 57 -7.27 13.32 -25.15
CA HIS A 57 -7.35 14.70 -24.64
C HIS A 57 -7.14 15.77 -25.72
N GLU A 58 -6.43 15.46 -26.80
CA GLU A 58 -6.12 16.41 -27.88
C GLU A 58 -7.38 16.94 -28.58
N ASN A 59 -8.49 16.19 -28.53
CA ASN A 59 -9.75 16.52 -29.17
C ASN A 59 -10.84 16.97 -28.18
N VAL A 60 -10.49 17.19 -26.91
CA VAL A 60 -11.45 17.58 -25.87
C VAL A 60 -11.39 19.09 -25.64
N GLU A 61 -12.54 19.75 -25.77
CA GLU A 61 -12.68 21.16 -25.44
C GLU A 61 -12.44 21.42 -23.94
N MET A 62 -11.85 22.58 -23.62
CA MET A 62 -11.67 23.02 -22.24
C MET A 62 -12.78 24.02 -21.87
N GLU A 63 -13.41 23.81 -20.73
CA GLU A 63 -14.44 24.69 -20.15
C GLU A 63 -13.99 25.11 -18.74
N ASN A 64 -13.84 26.42 -18.51
CA ASN A 64 -13.39 26.97 -17.22
C ASN A 64 -12.06 26.37 -16.71
N GLY A 65 -11.15 26.03 -17.62
CA GLY A 65 -9.84 25.44 -17.29
C GLY A 65 -9.87 23.94 -16.99
N LEU A 66 -11.00 23.25 -17.22
CA LEU A 66 -11.13 21.80 -17.11
C LEU A 66 -11.54 21.17 -18.44
N PRO A 67 -11.21 19.90 -18.71
CA PRO A 67 -11.77 19.21 -19.86
C PRO A 67 -13.30 19.13 -19.74
N LYS A 68 -14.01 19.33 -20.85
CA LYS A 68 -15.48 19.36 -20.90
C LYS A 68 -16.09 18.12 -20.24
N GLY A 69 -17.09 18.35 -19.38
CA GLY A 69 -17.78 17.30 -18.61
C GLY A 69 -17.09 16.88 -17.32
N TRP A 70 -15.89 17.39 -17.03
CA TRP A 70 -15.20 17.13 -15.76
C TRP A 70 -15.74 18.07 -14.67
N LYS A 71 -15.78 17.59 -13.43
CA LYS A 71 -16.33 18.37 -12.30
C LYS A 71 -15.62 18.08 -10.99
N TYR A 72 -15.48 19.12 -10.16
CA TYR A 72 -15.05 18.95 -8.77
C TYR A 72 -16.21 18.52 -7.89
N VAL A 73 -15.98 17.53 -7.04
CA VAL A 73 -16.93 17.03 -6.04
C VAL A 73 -16.27 17.04 -4.66
N ASN A 74 -17.01 17.42 -3.62
CA ASN A 74 -16.52 17.29 -2.24
C ASN A 74 -16.37 15.81 -1.88
N PHE A 75 -15.27 15.47 -1.23
CA PHE A 75 -15.03 14.10 -0.78
C PHE A 75 -16.14 13.56 0.13
N SER A 76 -16.75 14.42 0.96
CA SER A 76 -17.89 14.05 1.81
C SER A 76 -19.10 13.50 1.03
N ASN A 77 -19.24 13.84 -0.25
CA ASN A 77 -20.31 13.36 -1.11
C ASN A 77 -19.96 12.02 -1.77
N LEU A 78 -18.69 11.64 -1.80
CA LEU A 78 -18.20 10.43 -2.45
C LEU A 78 -18.03 9.27 -1.48
N SER A 79 -17.69 9.55 -0.22
CA SER A 79 -17.37 8.52 0.76
C SER A 79 -17.85 8.90 2.16
N PRO A 80 -18.35 7.94 2.95
CA PRO A 80 -18.38 8.10 4.40
C PRO A 80 -16.95 8.24 4.92
N ILE A 81 -16.79 9.03 5.97
CA ILE A 81 -15.52 9.21 6.69
C ILE A 81 -15.68 8.55 8.04
N LEU A 82 -15.27 7.28 8.11
CA LEU A 82 -15.31 6.47 9.32
C LEU A 82 -13.92 6.47 9.97
N THR A 83 -13.88 6.10 11.24
CA THR A 83 -12.65 5.78 11.95
C THR A 83 -12.75 4.40 12.54
N GLY A 84 -11.60 3.81 12.85
CA GLY A 84 -11.55 2.66 13.74
C GLY A 84 -12.12 2.95 15.13
N LYS A 85 -12.23 1.90 15.95
CA LYS A 85 -12.70 1.99 17.33
C LYS A 85 -11.75 1.35 18.34
N LYS A 86 -10.66 0.74 17.88
CA LYS A 86 -9.70 0.02 18.72
C LYS A 86 -8.54 0.91 19.11
N ASP A 87 -7.90 0.58 20.22
CA ASP A 87 -6.60 1.13 20.62
C ASP A 87 -5.43 0.32 20.06
N ALA A 88 -4.25 0.92 19.98
CA ALA A 88 -3.07 0.27 19.38
C ALA A 88 -2.64 -1.02 20.09
N ASN A 89 -2.93 -1.16 21.38
CA ASN A 89 -2.68 -2.36 22.17
C ASN A 89 -3.62 -3.54 21.85
N TYR A 90 -4.63 -3.34 20.99
CA TYR A 90 -5.49 -4.41 20.48
C TYR A 90 -4.74 -5.35 19.51
N ALA A 91 -3.54 -4.98 19.08
CA ALA A 91 -2.70 -5.82 18.25
C ALA A 91 -2.39 -7.16 18.92
N SER A 92 -2.39 -8.21 18.11
CA SER A 92 -2.08 -9.59 18.49
C SER A 92 -0.80 -10.03 17.79
N GLN A 93 -0.10 -11.04 18.31
CA GLN A 93 1.11 -11.56 17.65
C GLN A 93 0.78 -12.44 16.44
N ASN A 94 -0.34 -13.17 16.49
CA ASN A 94 -0.73 -14.18 15.48
C ASN A 94 -2.11 -13.90 14.87
N GLY A 95 -2.56 -12.65 14.91
CA GLY A 95 -3.84 -12.24 14.36
C GLY A 95 -3.98 -12.57 12.88
N LYS A 96 -5.22 -12.84 12.47
CA LYS A 96 -5.57 -13.22 11.10
C LYS A 96 -5.77 -12.00 10.20
N TYR A 97 -6.23 -10.89 10.75
CA TYR A 97 -6.65 -9.71 9.99
C TYR A 97 -5.62 -8.60 10.11
N LYS A 98 -5.47 -7.80 9.06
CA LYS A 98 -4.63 -6.59 9.12
C LYS A 98 -5.23 -5.61 10.13
N PHE A 99 -4.37 -5.04 10.97
CA PHE A 99 -4.75 -3.98 11.90
C PHE A 99 -4.02 -2.69 11.52
N PHE A 100 -4.77 -1.77 10.90
CA PHE A 100 -4.22 -0.51 10.44
C PHE A 100 -4.14 0.50 11.59
N THR A 101 -2.94 1.02 11.80
CA THR A 101 -2.65 2.05 12.79
C THR A 101 -1.96 3.23 12.12
N CYS A 102 -1.65 4.27 12.89
CA CYS A 102 -0.82 5.38 12.41
C CYS A 102 0.66 5.02 12.23
N SER A 103 1.09 3.79 12.56
CA SER A 103 2.46 3.35 12.36
C SER A 103 2.66 2.77 10.95
N LYS A 104 3.90 2.81 10.45
CA LYS A 104 4.24 2.21 9.15
C LYS A 104 4.14 0.69 9.18
N ASN A 105 4.39 0.09 10.34
CA ASN A 105 4.41 -1.36 10.53
C ASN A 105 2.99 -1.91 10.48
N ASP A 106 2.81 -2.97 9.71
CA ASP A 106 1.55 -3.68 9.68
C ASP A 106 1.40 -4.48 10.97
N LEU A 107 0.38 -4.15 11.77
CA LEU A 107 -0.04 -4.97 12.90
C LEU A 107 -1.11 -5.96 12.44
N VAL A 108 -1.43 -6.92 13.30
CA VAL A 108 -2.50 -7.88 13.07
C VAL A 108 -3.46 -7.96 14.26
N ALA A 109 -4.70 -8.32 13.99
CA ALA A 109 -5.76 -8.50 14.98
C ALA A 109 -6.49 -9.83 14.75
N ASP A 110 -7.05 -10.37 15.83
CA ASP A 110 -7.81 -11.64 15.79
C ASP A 110 -9.19 -11.47 15.15
N ASN A 111 -9.78 -10.27 15.23
CA ASN A 111 -11.08 -9.93 14.67
C ASN A 111 -10.99 -8.72 13.73
N TYR A 112 -12.03 -8.50 12.94
CA TYR A 112 -12.17 -7.37 12.04
C TYR A 112 -13.47 -6.61 12.31
N SER A 113 -13.48 -5.32 11.97
CA SER A 113 -14.68 -4.47 12.01
C SER A 113 -15.08 -3.97 10.61
N PHE A 114 -14.22 -4.15 9.61
CA PHE A 114 -14.41 -3.66 8.24
C PHE A 114 -14.19 -4.80 7.25
N ASP A 115 -15.02 -4.86 6.22
CA ASP A 115 -14.92 -5.78 5.08
C ASP A 115 -15.32 -5.00 3.81
N CYS A 116 -14.35 -4.28 3.24
CA CYS A 116 -14.59 -3.40 2.11
C CYS A 116 -13.29 -3.02 1.40
N PHE A 117 -13.43 -2.44 0.20
CA PHE A 117 -12.33 -1.76 -0.47
C PHE A 117 -12.24 -0.31 0.02
N ALA A 118 -11.17 0.00 0.75
CA ALA A 118 -11.03 1.27 1.43
C ALA A 118 -9.67 1.93 1.22
N ILE A 119 -9.71 3.26 1.27
CA ILE A 119 -8.57 4.13 1.52
C ILE A 119 -8.39 4.22 3.02
N ILE A 120 -7.24 3.74 3.48
CA ILE A 120 -6.81 3.78 4.88
C ILE A 120 -5.89 4.98 5.04
N LEU A 121 -6.31 5.94 5.85
CA LEU A 121 -5.60 7.20 6.06
C LEU A 121 -5.25 7.35 7.55
N ALA A 122 -3.95 7.38 7.86
CA ALA A 122 -3.50 7.69 9.21
C ALA A 122 -3.87 9.13 9.57
N GLY A 123 -4.58 9.32 10.69
CA GLY A 123 -5.04 10.63 11.13
C GLY A 123 -4.02 11.40 11.98
N ASN A 124 -3.07 10.72 12.60
CA ASN A 124 -2.04 11.32 13.45
C ASN A 124 -0.65 10.77 13.12
N GLY A 125 0.40 11.53 13.40
CA GLY A 125 1.78 11.03 13.32
C GLY A 125 2.25 10.89 11.88
N ASP A 126 2.66 9.69 11.47
CA ASP A 126 3.05 9.40 10.09
C ASP A 126 1.79 9.20 9.24
N LEU A 127 1.37 10.27 8.56
CA LEU A 127 0.14 10.34 7.76
C LEU A 127 0.26 9.55 6.45
N ASN A 128 0.46 8.24 6.55
CA ASN A 128 0.46 7.35 5.40
C ASN A 128 -0.97 7.10 4.88
N VAL A 129 -1.03 6.83 3.58
CA VAL A 129 -2.27 6.45 2.87
C VAL A 129 -2.04 5.12 2.21
N LYS A 130 -2.95 4.18 2.43
CA LYS A 130 -2.89 2.83 1.86
C LYS A 130 -4.23 2.50 1.22
N LEU A 131 -4.19 1.73 0.13
CA LEU A 131 -5.37 1.02 -0.39
C LEU A 131 -5.37 -0.39 0.15
N TYR A 132 -6.53 -0.84 0.62
CA TYR A 132 -6.74 -2.20 1.09
C TYR A 132 -8.13 -2.69 0.76
N ASP A 133 -8.22 -3.93 0.27
CA ASP A 133 -9.45 -4.61 -0.08
C ASP A 133 -9.56 -5.91 0.71
N GLY A 134 -10.67 -6.06 1.45
CA GLY A 134 -10.99 -7.23 2.26
C GLY A 134 -11.23 -6.91 3.74
N GLN A 135 -10.97 -7.91 4.59
CA GLN A 135 -11.29 -7.86 6.02
C GLN A 135 -10.15 -7.29 6.86
N PHE A 136 -10.43 -6.24 7.64
CA PHE A 136 -9.44 -5.58 8.49
C PHE A 136 -10.04 -4.91 9.73
N GLU A 137 -9.14 -4.55 10.65
CA GLU A 137 -9.42 -3.72 11.80
C GLU A 137 -8.67 -2.38 11.69
N ALA A 138 -9.19 -1.34 12.35
CA ALA A 138 -8.59 -0.01 12.34
C ALA A 138 -8.50 0.61 13.75
N TYR A 139 -7.42 1.35 13.97
CA TYR A 139 -7.19 2.16 15.16
C TYR A 139 -8.14 3.37 15.19
N GLN A 140 -8.50 3.85 16.38
CA GLN A 140 -9.42 4.98 16.57
C GLN A 140 -9.02 6.29 15.88
N ARG A 141 -7.74 6.45 15.50
CA ARG A 141 -7.26 7.62 14.73
C ARG A 141 -6.82 7.28 13.31
N THR A 142 -7.27 6.14 12.80
CA THR A 142 -7.12 5.76 11.40
C THR A 142 -8.47 5.93 10.73
N TYR A 143 -8.51 6.77 9.70
CA TYR A 143 -9.69 6.97 8.88
C TYR A 143 -9.83 5.82 7.88
N VAL A 144 -11.07 5.35 7.75
CA VAL A 144 -11.48 4.32 6.78
C VAL A 144 -12.45 4.99 5.82
N LEU A 145 -12.01 5.16 4.58
CA LEU A 145 -12.76 5.87 3.55
C LEU A 145 -13.07 4.90 2.41
N SER A 146 -14.34 4.49 2.30
CA SER A 146 -14.82 3.55 1.29
C SER A 146 -15.89 4.25 0.48
N PRO A 147 -15.58 4.80 -0.71
CA PRO A 147 -16.54 5.50 -1.54
C PRO A 147 -17.84 4.71 -1.75
N TYR A 148 -18.98 5.43 -1.82
CA TYR A 148 -20.30 4.81 -2.07
C TYR A 148 -20.35 4.11 -3.43
N ASP A 149 -19.58 4.63 -4.39
CA ASP A 149 -19.32 4.01 -5.68
C ASP A 149 -17.83 3.68 -5.77
N VAL A 150 -17.54 2.38 -5.90
CA VAL A 150 -16.18 1.84 -5.93
C VAL A 150 -15.37 2.37 -7.12
N GLU A 151 -16.02 2.81 -8.21
CA GLU A 151 -15.32 3.41 -9.35
C GLU A 151 -14.61 4.72 -8.99
N HIS A 152 -15.02 5.38 -7.91
CA HIS A 152 -14.35 6.58 -7.44
C HIS A 152 -13.12 6.32 -6.56
N ILE A 153 -12.81 5.07 -6.22
CA ILE A 153 -11.78 4.79 -5.19
C ILE A 153 -10.37 5.18 -5.61
N TYR A 154 -9.97 4.91 -6.85
CA TYR A 154 -8.61 5.22 -7.30
C TYR A 154 -8.40 6.72 -7.45
N VAL A 155 -9.32 7.43 -8.11
CA VAL A 155 -9.23 8.89 -8.23
C VAL A 155 -9.23 9.54 -6.85
N SER A 156 -10.09 9.09 -5.94
CA SER A 156 -10.12 9.55 -4.55
C SER A 156 -8.81 9.30 -3.81
N TYR A 157 -8.24 8.11 -3.93
CA TYR A 157 -6.97 7.73 -3.29
C TYR A 157 -5.85 8.67 -3.71
N TYR A 158 -5.68 8.88 -5.01
CA TYR A 158 -4.60 9.74 -5.50
C TYR A 158 -4.86 11.22 -5.24
N THR A 159 -6.12 11.68 -5.25
CA THR A 159 -6.44 13.05 -4.80
C THR A 159 -6.05 13.25 -3.35
N ILE A 160 -6.42 12.34 -2.45
CA ILE A 160 -6.03 12.44 -1.03
C ILE A 160 -4.50 12.42 -0.92
N GLN A 161 -3.83 11.52 -1.64
CA GLN A 161 -2.37 11.44 -1.65
C GLN A 161 -1.70 12.73 -2.12
N SER A 162 -2.22 13.38 -3.17
CA SER A 162 -1.68 14.64 -3.68
C SER A 162 -1.97 15.84 -2.76
N GLU A 163 -3.09 15.83 -2.04
CA GLU A 163 -3.46 16.92 -1.14
C GLU A 163 -2.82 16.81 0.26
N LEU A 164 -2.26 15.66 0.64
CA LEU A 164 -1.62 15.45 1.95
C LEU A 164 -0.62 16.54 2.32
N ASP A 165 0.30 16.87 1.42
CA ASP A 165 1.32 17.89 1.68
C ASP A 165 0.67 19.27 1.93
N ARG A 166 -0.39 19.61 1.20
CA ARG A 166 -1.13 20.86 1.36
C ARG A 166 -1.92 20.89 2.68
N LEU A 167 -2.57 19.78 3.03
CA LEU A 167 -3.28 19.63 4.30
C LEU A 167 -2.34 19.80 5.50
N LEU A 168 -1.08 19.38 5.34
CA LEU A 168 -0.03 19.53 6.34
C LEU A 168 0.52 20.94 6.46
N VAL A 169 0.67 21.67 5.35
CA VAL A 169 1.08 23.09 5.37
C VAL A 169 0.01 23.97 6.01
N GLY A 170 -1.29 23.65 5.82
CA GLY A 170 -2.39 24.34 6.51
C GLY A 170 -2.43 24.13 8.03
N ALA A 171 -1.72 23.12 8.55
CA ALA A 171 -1.55 22.84 9.97
C ALA A 171 -0.26 23.47 10.57
N ALA A 172 0.40 24.37 9.82
CA ALA A 172 1.65 25.05 10.20
C ALA A 172 1.48 25.85 11.50
N GLY A 173 1.81 25.19 12.61
CA GLY A 173 1.73 25.71 13.97
C GLY A 173 1.82 24.61 15.02
N ALA A 174 1.45 23.36 14.67
CA ALA A 174 1.53 22.23 15.58
C ALA A 174 2.81 21.40 15.41
N VAL A 175 3.50 21.10 16.52
CA VAL A 175 4.63 20.15 16.58
C VAL A 175 4.20 18.74 16.13
N ILE A 176 2.92 18.42 16.19
CA ILE A 176 2.33 17.14 15.78
C ILE A 176 1.37 17.37 14.62
N LYS A 177 1.59 16.63 13.52
CA LYS A 177 0.70 16.60 12.35
C LYS A 177 -0.55 15.78 12.67
N PHE A 178 -1.73 16.38 12.54
CA PHE A 178 -3.02 15.71 12.71
C PHE A 178 -4.00 16.10 11.59
N LEU A 179 -4.78 15.12 11.13
CA LEU A 179 -5.86 15.30 10.18
C LEU A 179 -7.19 15.22 10.90
N THR A 180 -8.03 16.23 10.68
CA THR A 180 -9.40 16.25 11.19
C THR A 180 -10.37 15.76 10.11
N LYS A 181 -11.51 15.22 10.53
CA LYS A 181 -12.61 14.86 9.62
C LYS A 181 -13.00 16.02 8.71
N GLY A 182 -13.13 17.23 9.26
CA GLY A 182 -13.49 18.43 8.49
C GLY A 182 -12.47 18.86 7.44
N MET A 183 -11.18 18.50 7.60
CA MET A 183 -10.17 18.68 6.55
C MET A 183 -10.42 17.71 5.38
N ILE A 184 -10.74 16.44 5.69
CA ILE A 184 -10.99 15.40 4.69
C ILE A 184 -12.29 15.69 3.92
N GLU A 185 -13.36 16.13 4.61
CA GLU A 185 -14.64 16.48 3.99
C GLU A 185 -14.54 17.53 2.87
N LYS A 186 -13.60 18.48 3.03
CA LYS A 186 -13.41 19.61 2.13
C LYS A 186 -12.50 19.30 0.94
N ILE A 187 -11.88 18.13 0.88
CA ILE A 187 -11.05 17.73 -0.26
C ILE A 187 -11.92 17.74 -1.52
N LYS A 188 -11.42 18.39 -2.56
CA LYS A 188 -12.08 18.49 -3.87
C LYS A 188 -11.51 17.41 -4.78
N VAL A 189 -12.32 16.38 -5.08
CA VAL A 189 -11.96 15.32 -6.03
C VAL A 189 -12.42 15.75 -7.41
N LEU A 190 -11.51 15.67 -8.38
CA LEU A 190 -11.82 15.95 -9.79
C LEU A 190 -12.31 14.67 -10.47
N LEU A 191 -13.59 14.64 -10.82
CA LEU A 191 -14.19 13.51 -11.54
C LEU A 191 -14.19 13.79 -13.04
N PRO A 192 -13.71 12.84 -13.86
CA PRO A 192 -13.72 12.98 -15.30
C PRO A 192 -15.04 12.46 -15.88
N THR A 193 -15.15 12.41 -17.21
CA THR A 193 -16.22 11.65 -17.87
C THR A 193 -16.09 10.15 -17.60
N ASN A 194 -17.20 9.42 -17.72
CA ASN A 194 -17.25 7.99 -17.43
C ASN A 194 -16.23 7.18 -18.26
N ASP A 195 -16.07 7.50 -19.55
CA ASP A 195 -15.12 6.79 -20.42
C ASP A 195 -13.66 6.92 -19.94
N VAL A 196 -13.28 8.10 -19.46
CA VAL A 196 -11.93 8.33 -18.92
C VAL A 196 -11.81 7.64 -17.55
N LEU A 197 -12.84 7.71 -16.70
CA LEU A 197 -12.84 7.06 -15.39
C LEU A 197 -12.65 5.53 -15.51
N VAL A 198 -13.41 4.88 -16.41
CA VAL A 198 -13.32 3.44 -16.66
C VAL A 198 -11.93 3.05 -17.14
N ARG A 199 -11.34 3.80 -18.08
CA ARG A 199 -9.98 3.54 -18.58
C ARG A 199 -8.92 3.70 -17.48
N PHE A 200 -9.05 4.75 -16.67
CA PHE A 200 -8.16 5.00 -15.55
C PHE A 200 -8.23 3.85 -14.55
N ASN A 201 -9.45 3.49 -14.14
CA ASN A 201 -9.71 2.42 -13.19
C ASN A 201 -9.17 1.07 -13.69
N SER A 202 -9.34 0.75 -14.98
CA SER A 202 -8.79 -0.50 -15.54
C SER A 202 -7.28 -0.60 -15.36
N ILE A 203 -6.53 0.48 -15.56
CA ILE A 203 -5.07 0.49 -15.43
C ILE A 203 -4.68 0.41 -13.94
N GLN A 204 -5.37 1.16 -13.09
CA GLN A 204 -5.12 1.21 -11.65
C GLN A 204 -5.44 -0.13 -10.97
N GLU A 205 -6.53 -0.77 -11.35
CA GLU A 205 -6.94 -2.08 -10.87
C GLU A 205 -5.92 -3.15 -11.24
N HIS A 206 -5.46 -3.17 -12.50
CA HIS A 206 -4.40 -4.08 -12.94
C HIS A 206 -3.12 -3.88 -12.12
N ASN A 207 -2.70 -2.63 -11.95
CA ASN A 207 -1.53 -2.28 -11.14
C ASN A 207 -1.68 -2.73 -9.69
N TYR A 208 -2.83 -2.44 -9.07
CA TYR A 208 -3.14 -2.82 -7.70
C TYR A 208 -3.05 -4.35 -7.51
N ARG A 209 -3.71 -5.13 -8.37
CA ARG A 209 -3.65 -6.60 -8.33
C ARG A 209 -2.23 -7.13 -8.47
N LEU A 210 -1.45 -6.58 -9.40
CA LEU A 210 -0.05 -6.99 -9.60
C LEU A 210 0.79 -6.71 -8.35
N ARG A 211 0.59 -5.55 -7.69
CA ARG A 211 1.27 -5.25 -6.41
C ARG A 211 0.86 -6.22 -5.32
N GLN A 212 -0.42 -6.58 -5.19
CA GLN A 212 -0.85 -7.55 -4.18
C GLN A 212 -0.22 -8.94 -4.42
N ASN A 213 -0.14 -9.37 -5.68
CA ASN A 213 0.53 -10.62 -6.03
C ASN A 213 2.02 -10.62 -5.68
N LEU A 214 2.73 -9.53 -5.97
CA LEU A 214 4.14 -9.38 -5.60
C LEU A 214 4.35 -9.37 -4.09
N LYS A 215 3.48 -8.67 -3.33
CA LYS A 215 3.52 -8.68 -1.85
C LYS A 215 3.34 -10.09 -1.29
N ARG A 216 2.39 -10.86 -1.86
CA ARG A 216 2.19 -12.27 -1.49
C ARG A 216 3.42 -13.12 -1.79
N GLN A 217 4.05 -12.95 -2.96
CA GLN A 217 5.28 -13.66 -3.31
C GLN A 217 6.42 -13.33 -2.34
N ILE A 218 6.63 -12.05 -2.00
CA ILE A 218 7.63 -11.63 -1.01
C ILE A 218 7.39 -12.32 0.34
N SER A 219 6.15 -12.35 0.81
CA SER A 219 5.81 -13.00 2.09
C SER A 219 6.10 -14.51 2.07
N LEU A 220 5.77 -15.19 0.96
CA LEU A 220 6.06 -16.62 0.80
C LEU A 220 7.56 -16.90 0.72
N LEU A 221 8.32 -16.11 -0.05
CA LEU A 221 9.77 -16.23 -0.17
C LEU A 221 10.47 -16.03 1.17
N ALA A 222 10.08 -15.00 1.93
CA ALA A 222 10.62 -14.73 3.26
C ALA A 222 10.36 -15.91 4.21
N ARG A 223 9.12 -16.42 4.23
CA ARG A 223 8.78 -17.60 5.05
C ARG A 223 9.57 -18.84 4.66
N GLN A 224 9.76 -19.10 3.36
CA GLN A 224 10.54 -20.24 2.88
C GLN A 224 12.01 -20.12 3.28
N ARG A 225 12.62 -18.95 3.07
CA ARG A 225 13.99 -18.65 3.49
C ARG A 225 14.18 -18.88 4.99
N ASP A 226 13.29 -18.35 5.81
CA ASP A 226 13.38 -18.44 7.27
C ASP A 226 13.19 -19.88 7.79
N LEU A 227 12.42 -20.72 7.08
CA LEU A 227 12.28 -22.15 7.37
C LEU A 227 13.48 -22.99 6.90
N LEU A 228 14.19 -22.56 5.85
CA LEU A 228 15.34 -23.26 5.30
C LEU A 228 16.60 -23.03 6.13
N LEU A 229 16.82 -21.80 6.62
CA LEU A 229 18.03 -21.43 7.35
C LEU A 229 18.36 -22.40 8.50
N PRO A 230 17.44 -22.73 9.44
CA PRO A 230 17.75 -23.68 10.52
C PRO A 230 18.05 -25.09 10.02
N ARG A 231 17.40 -25.54 8.93
CA ARG A 231 17.57 -26.89 8.39
C ARG A 231 18.93 -27.06 7.71
N LEU A 232 19.32 -26.07 6.90
CA LEU A 232 20.63 -25.99 6.26
C LEU A 232 21.75 -25.91 7.29
N MET A 233 21.60 -25.04 8.31
CA MET A 233 22.57 -24.92 9.41
C MET A 233 22.70 -26.19 10.27
N SER A 234 21.63 -26.98 10.37
CA SER A 234 21.63 -28.24 11.13
C SER A 234 22.14 -29.47 10.35
N GLY A 235 22.44 -29.33 9.04
CA GLY A 235 22.81 -30.45 8.17
C GLY A 235 21.67 -31.44 7.88
N LYS A 236 20.42 -31.13 8.27
CA LYS A 236 19.23 -31.97 8.00
C LYS A 236 18.78 -31.94 6.54
N LEU A 237 19.31 -31.02 5.75
CA LEU A 237 19.17 -30.94 4.31
C LEU A 237 20.58 -31.01 3.73
N GLU A 238 20.87 -32.08 2.99
CA GLU A 238 22.08 -32.16 2.19
C GLU A 238 22.01 -31.11 1.08
N VAL A 239 23.07 -30.31 0.96
CA VAL A 239 23.24 -29.45 -0.20
C VAL A 239 23.91 -30.28 -1.28
N LYS A 240 23.19 -30.54 -2.38
CA LYS A 240 23.79 -31.19 -3.55
C LYS A 240 24.80 -30.24 -4.19
N GLU A 241 25.99 -30.75 -4.50
CA GLU A 241 27.07 -29.98 -5.16
C GLU A 241 26.66 -29.40 -6.52
N GLU A 242 25.63 -29.94 -7.17
CA GLU A 242 25.07 -29.43 -8.45
C GLU A 242 24.48 -28.00 -8.37
N LEU A 243 24.37 -27.41 -7.18
CA LEU A 243 23.94 -26.01 -6.97
C LEU A 243 25.12 -25.02 -6.80
N LEU A 244 26.37 -25.49 -6.97
CA LEU A 244 27.61 -24.72 -6.81
C LEU A 244 28.20 -24.18 -8.13
N GLU A 245 27.59 -24.50 -9.27
CA GLU A 245 27.92 -23.94 -10.59
C GLU A 245 26.89 -22.90 -11.03
#